data_AF-A0A958J853-F1
#
_entry.id   AF-A0A958J853-F1
#
_cell.length_a   1.000
_cell.length_b   1.000
_cell.length_c   1.000
_cell.angle_alpha   90.00
_cell.angle_beta   90.00
_cell.angle_gamma   90.00
#
_symmetry.space_group_name_H-M   'P 1'
#
loop_
_entity.id
_entity.type
_entity.pdbx_description
1 polymer ?
#
loop_
_entity_poly.entity_id
_entity_poly.type
_entity_poly.pdbx_seq_one_letter_code
_entity_poly.pdbx_strand_id
1 'polypeptide(L)' 'DQFLLIILAAVAPFWLYALIRHTSAAVIIALKMGIFFFSIGVCIKFPLFGVLIIATYYVTRFYYKRRFNFDYPNFKGR' A
#
# COMPACT_ATOMS: atom_id res chain seq x y z
N ASP A 1 2.54 -13.01 17.91
CA ASP A 1 2.65 -13.81 16.66
C ASP A 1 1.35 -13.93 15.86
N GLN A 2 0.18 -14.14 16.47
CA GLN A 2 -1.11 -14.26 15.76
C GLN A 2 -1.47 -13.07 14.84
N PHE A 3 -1.14 -11.85 15.25
CA PHE A 3 -1.39 -10.64 14.47
C PHE A 3 -0.69 -10.67 13.09
N LEU A 4 0.55 -11.15 13.03
CA LEU A 4 1.28 -11.29 11.77
C LEU A 4 0.67 -12.39 10.89
N LEU A 5 0.18 -13.48 11.50
CA LEU A 5 -0.50 -14.55 10.77
C LEU A 5 -1.77 -14.05 10.07
N ILE A 6 -2.55 -13.18 10.71
CA ILE A 6 -3.74 -12.58 10.11
C ILE A 6 -3.37 -11.73 8.89
N ILE A 7 -2.33 -10.91 9.00
CA ILE A 7 -1.84 -10.10 7.88
C ILE A 7 -1.34 -11.01 6.75
N LEU A 8 -0.55 -12.04 7.07
CA LEU A 8 -0.06 -12.99 6.08
C LEU A 8 -1.21 -13.73 5.38
N ALA A 9 -2.22 -14.15 6.12
CA ALA A 9 -3.41 -14.79 5.55
C ALA A 9 -4.17 -13.85 4.60
N ALA A 10 -4.27 -12.56 4.92
CA ALA A 10 -4.90 -11.56 4.06
C ALA A 10 -4.10 -11.30 2.77
N VAL A 11 -2.77 -11.38 2.82
CA VAL A 11 -1.88 -11.12 1.67
C VAL A 11 -1.65 -12.38 0.83
N ALA A 12 -1.75 -13.58 1.42
CA ALA A 12 -1.54 -14.88 0.77
C ALA A 12 -2.27 -15.07 -0.58
N PRO A 13 -3.57 -14.74 -0.74
CA PRO A 13 -4.24 -14.92 -2.04
C PRO A 13 -3.59 -14.12 -3.18
N PHE A 14 -3.01 -12.95 -2.88
CA PHE A 14 -2.33 -12.14 -3.89
C PHE A 14 -0.97 -12.73 -4.29
N TRP A 15 -0.23 -13.31 -3.33
CA TRP A 15 0.99 -14.05 -3.64
C TRP A 15 0.71 -15.33 -4.41
N LEU A 16 -0.34 -16.08 -4.05
CA LEU A 16 -0.79 -17.24 -4.81
C LEU A 16 -1.16 -16.85 -6.25
N TYR A 17 -1.90 -15.75 -6.43
CA TYR A 17 -2.19 -15.22 -7.75
C TYR A 17 -0.93 -14.85 -8.54
N ALA A 18 0.05 -14.22 -7.90
CA ALA A 18 1.34 -13.89 -8.51
C ALA A 18 2.12 -15.13 -8.94
N LEU A 19 2.11 -16.18 -8.11
CA LEU A 19 2.75 -17.47 -8.41
C LEU A 19 2.08 -18.18 -9.58
N ILE A 20 0.77 -18.04 -9.78
CA ILE A 20 0.05 -18.66 -10.91
C ILE A 20 0.27 -17.88 -12.21
N ARG A 21 0.30 -16.53 -12.14
CA ARG A 21 0.33 -15.68 -13.32
C ARG A 21 1.72 -15.41 -13.87
N HIS A 22 2.77 -15.49 -13.06
CA HIS A 22 4.17 -15.26 -13.45
C HIS A 22 4.41 -13.94 -14.23
N THR A 23 3.63 -12.90 -13.97
CA THR A 23 3.81 -11.59 -14.61
C THR A 23 4.31 -10.56 -13.59
N SER A 24 5.14 -9.61 -14.06
CA SER A 24 5.59 -8.49 -13.23
C SER A 24 4.42 -7.69 -12.66
N ALA A 25 3.33 -7.55 -13.42
CA ALA A 25 2.12 -6.88 -12.95
C ALA A 25 1.49 -7.59 -11.75
N ALA A 26 1.39 -8.92 -11.79
CA ALA A 26 0.84 -9.70 -10.68
C ALA A 26 1.73 -9.62 -9.42
N VAL A 27 3.06 -9.63 -9.59
CA VAL A 27 4.02 -9.43 -8.49
C VAL A 27 3.89 -8.03 -7.89
N ILE A 28 3.75 -6.98 -8.72
CA ILE A 28 3.54 -5.60 -8.25
C ILE A 28 2.23 -5.48 -7.47
N ILE A 29 1.16 -6.13 -7.92
CA ILE A 29 -0.12 -6.16 -7.20
C ILE A 29 0.05 -6.85 -5.84
N ALA A 30 0.68 -8.02 -5.80
CA ALA A 30 0.94 -8.74 -4.55
C ALA A 30 1.76 -7.90 -3.55
N LEU A 31 2.81 -7.23 -4.03
CA LEU A 31 3.62 -6.34 -3.22
C LEU A 31 2.81 -5.15 -2.67
N LYS A 32 2.04 -4.48 -3.54
CA LYS A 32 1.20 -3.34 -3.14
C LYS A 32 0.15 -3.74 -2.10
N MET A 33 -0.47 -4.90 -2.27
CA MET A 33 -1.45 -5.42 -1.30
C MET A 33 -0.76 -5.82 0.01
N GLY A 34 0.44 -6.40 -0.06
CA GLY A 34 1.27 -6.67 1.12
C GLY A 34 1.54 -5.42 1.95
N ILE A 35 2.04 -4.36 1.31
CA ILE A 35 2.28 -3.07 1.96
C ILE A 35 0.99 -2.50 2.54
N PHE A 36 -0.12 -2.57 1.80
CA PHE A 36 -1.41 -2.04 2.22
C PHE A 36 -1.96 -2.74 3.47
N PHE A 37 -2.08 -4.07 3.47
CA PHE A 37 -2.60 -4.83 4.61
C PHE A 37 -1.68 -4.71 5.83
N PHE A 38 -0.37 -4.72 5.62
CA PHE A 38 0.57 -4.49 6.71
C PHE A 38 0.41 -3.09 7.31
N SER A 39 0.32 -2.07 6.47
CA SER A 39 0.11 -0.68 6.92
C SER A 39 -1.19 -0.52 7.70
N ILE A 40 -2.30 -1.13 7.24
CA ILE A 40 -3.56 -1.16 8.00
C ILE A 40 -3.36 -1.82 9.36
N GLY A 41 -2.68 -2.97 9.41
CA GLY A 41 -2.36 -3.62 10.67
C GLY A 41 -1.61 -2.68 11.61
N VAL A 42 -0.56 -2.00 11.12
CA VAL A 42 0.20 -1.04 11.92
C VAL A 42 -0.72 0.09 12.42
N CYS A 43 -1.60 0.63 11.58
CA CYS A 43 -2.56 1.67 11.97
C CYS A 43 -3.54 1.21 13.07
N ILE A 44 -3.96 -0.06 13.08
CA ILE A 44 -4.83 -0.58 14.14
C ILE A 44 -4.10 -0.58 15.49
N LYS A 45 -2.81 -0.93 15.51
CA LYS A 45 -2.00 -0.90 16.74
C LYS A 45 -1.53 0.50 17.12
N PHE A 46 -1.26 1.33 16.13
CA PHE A 46 -0.70 2.67 16.27
C PHE A 46 -1.50 3.65 15.42
N PRO A 47 -2.65 4.15 15.90
CA PRO A 47 -3.54 5.02 15.12
C PRO A 47 -2.86 6.29 14.61
N LEU A 48 -1.87 6.81 15.34
CA LEU A 48 -1.07 7.96 14.91
C LEU A 48 -0.34 7.71 13.58
N PHE A 49 0.05 6.47 13.30
CA PHE A 49 0.67 6.11 12.02
C PHE A 49 -0.29 6.32 10.84
N GLY A 50 -1.59 6.07 11.04
CA GLY A 50 -2.62 6.35 10.03
C GLY A 50 -2.74 7.84 9.72
N VAL A 51 -2.70 8.69 10.75
CA VAL A 51 -2.68 10.15 10.59
C VAL A 51 -1.46 10.59 9.78
N LEU A 52 -0.28 10.02 10.06
CA LEU A 52 0.94 10.32 9.32
C LEU A 52 0.88 9.89 7.86
N ILE A 53 0.31 8.72 7.56
CA ILE A 53 0.11 8.27 6.16
C ILE A 53 -0.82 9.24 5.41
N ILE A 54 -1.95 9.62 6.03
CA ILE A 54 -2.90 10.55 5.42
C ILE A 54 -2.26 11.93 5.20
N ALA A 55 -1.55 12.44 6.21
CA ALA A 55 -0.82 13.70 6.09
C ALA A 55 0.22 13.62 4.96
N THR A 56 0.97 12.53 4.87
CA THR A 56 1.96 12.31 3.81
C THR A 56 1.31 12.33 2.43
N TYR A 57 0.15 11.69 2.26
CA TYR A 57 -0.61 11.72 1.01
C TYR A 57 -0.93 13.16 0.57
N TYR A 58 -1.48 13.98 1.47
CA TYR A 58 -1.85 15.36 1.13
C TYR A 58 -0.64 16.27 0.93
N VAL A 59 0.39 16.14 1.76
CA VAL A 59 1.62 16.95 1.67
C VAL A 59 2.34 16.65 0.36
N THR A 60 2.51 15.38 0.02
CA THR A 60 3.13 15.00 -1.26
C THR A 60 2.27 15.48 -2.43
N ARG A 61 0.94 15.35 -2.34
CA ARG A 61 0.03 15.87 -3.37
C ARG A 61 0.17 17.36 -3.61
N PHE A 62 0.21 18.13 -2.54
CA PHE A 62 0.40 19.56 -2.61
C PHE A 62 1.77 19.93 -3.19
N TYR A 63 2.84 19.30 -2.71
CA TYR A 63 4.21 19.58 -3.15
C TYR A 63 4.40 19.32 -4.64
N TYR A 64 4.01 18.13 -5.13
CA TYR A 64 4.20 17.75 -6.52
C TYR A 64 3.33 18.56 -7.48
N LYS A 65 2.09 18.86 -7.08
CA LYS A 65 1.21 19.72 -7.87
C LYS A 65 1.77 21.13 -8.00
N ARG A 66 2.27 21.72 -6.92
CA ARG A 66 2.81 23.09 -6.94
C ARG A 66 4.15 23.18 -7.67
N ARG A 67 5.04 22.21 -7.47
CA ARG A 67 6.41 22.27 -7.99
C ARG A 67 6.55 21.82 -9.44
N PHE A 68 5.77 20.82 -9.85
CA PHE A 68 5.91 20.13 -11.13
C PHE A 68 4.63 20.11 -11.96
N ASN A 69 3.53 20.72 -11.48
CA ASN A 69 2.20 20.60 -12.08
C ASN A 69 1.78 19.12 -12.31
N PHE A 70 2.21 18.24 -11.39
CA PHE A 70 2.04 16.80 -11.52
C PHE A 70 1.03 16.29 -10.48
N ASP A 71 0.02 15.52 -10.92
CA ASP A 71 -1.01 14.94 -10.04
C ASP A 71 -0.49 13.63 -9.43
N TYR A 72 0.36 13.75 -8.42
CA TYR A 72 0.91 12.65 -7.63
C TYR A 72 0.76 12.93 -6.14
N PRO A 73 0.44 11.94 -5.29
CA PRO A 73 0.13 10.55 -5.63
C PRO A 73 -1.34 10.37 -6.09
N ASN A 74 -1.55 9.51 -7.09
CA ASN A 74 -2.87 9.20 -7.65
C ASN A 74 -3.12 7.68 -7.70
N PHE A 75 -4.39 7.29 -7.76
CA PHE A 75 -4.82 5.89 -7.86
C PHE A 75 -4.92 5.37 -9.30
N LYS A 76 -4.54 6.18 -10.30
CA LYS A 76 -4.67 5.83 -11.72
C LYS A 76 -3.60 4.84 -12.17
N GLY A 77 -2.45 4.79 -11.46
CA GLY A 77 -1.39 3.81 -11.73
C GLY A 77 -0.78 3.93 -13.13
N ARG A 78 -0.76 5.14 -13.70
CA ARG A 78 -0.20 5.50 -15.00
C ARG A 78 0.89 6.52 -14.82
#